data_AF-A0A0H3DGF5-F1
#
_entry.id   AF-A0A0H3DGF5-F1
#
_cell.length_a   1.000
_cell.length_b   1.000
_cell.length_c   1.000
_cell.angle_alpha   90.00
_cell.angle_beta   90.00
_cell.angle_gamma   90.00
#
_symmetry.space_group_name_H-M   'P 1'
#
loop_
_entity.id
_entity.type
_entity.pdbx_description
1 polymer ?
#
loop_
_entity_poly.entity_id
_entity_poly.type
_entity_poly.pdbx_seq_one_letter_code
_entity_poly.pdbx_strand_id
1 'polypeptide(L)'
;MNAPSSRAALPVLSAALAFAVCAPLLGRGFVLSYDMVFAPRQYFVPDAFGVGDTLPRSVPADAAVALATTVLPGDIVQKIVLLSAVYFAAFGAGRLVPTEHLGTRLVAATAYAWTPYFAERLFIGHWPLLLTYAALPWIVGAGLAVRAREPGALPKLVIACAPAVLTPPGGVLAAAVVVVAAGSRRLRQTVPIALVLNLPWLVPTFLDAGGAFSDPDGVTAFSARAESWGPALLSVLGLGGIWNAETVPESRAVPLVPVLTLIVVAVAIAGLRPLAHRWGKAPVRSLTALGVLGVLLASLATLPGGDTLLTAATRYVPGAGLLRDAQKWVAWWALPLALGFALAVEAAAAKLQTAGGRAGLVTAAVVFPLLTMPDLAWGGWGRLGTAQYPDDWAAVSGQLGDRPGDVLALPLSAFRGFAWNADRTQLDPAPRVLPKPVLMDDTLQVGAERIAGEDPRIGDVRAATSARELTDAGIGWILVEHGTPGYVDPRLLAGATPVWSGDWLTLYRTPGEPAVKAVSWTPALLANGVALTLLCVAVLCRMLPMRTLGRGGILPPRKE
;
A
#
# COMPACT_ATOMS: atom_id res chain seq x y z
N MET A 1 -21.75 33.45 6.43
CA MET A 1 -20.30 33.57 6.18
C MET A 1 -19.55 32.79 7.24
N ASN A 2 -19.00 31.63 6.90
CA ASN A 2 -18.24 30.81 7.85
C ASN A 2 -16.94 31.53 8.24
N ALA A 3 -16.68 31.70 9.54
CA ALA A 3 -15.48 32.34 10.06
C ALA A 3 -14.21 31.63 9.51
N PRO A 4 -13.12 32.37 9.23
CA PRO A 4 -11.89 31.79 8.66
C PRO A 4 -11.33 30.62 9.48
N SER A 5 -11.55 30.61 10.81
CA SER A 5 -11.17 29.51 11.72
C SER A 5 -11.85 28.17 11.39
N SER A 6 -13.09 28.17 10.88
CA SER A 6 -13.82 26.93 10.57
C SER A 6 -13.34 26.26 9.29
N ARG A 7 -12.66 27.00 8.39
CA ARG A 7 -12.12 26.47 7.13
C ARG A 7 -10.80 25.71 7.35
N ALA A 8 -10.02 26.11 8.35
CA ALA A 8 -8.73 25.51 8.68
C ALA A 8 -8.84 24.28 9.60
N ALA A 9 -9.93 24.13 10.36
CA ALA A 9 -10.08 23.08 11.36
C ALA A 9 -9.90 21.65 10.81
N LEU A 10 -10.44 21.34 9.63
CA LEU A 10 -10.26 20.02 9.01
C LEU A 10 -8.80 19.76 8.60
N PRO A 11 -8.14 20.63 7.80
CA PRO A 11 -6.70 20.51 7.55
C PRO A 11 -5.85 20.39 8.82
N VAL A 12 -6.14 21.20 9.85
CA VAL A 12 -5.39 21.20 11.11
C VAL A 12 -5.57 19.88 11.85
N LEU A 13 -6.80 19.34 11.94
CA LEU A 13 -7.02 18.03 12.53
C LEU A 13 -6.31 16.92 11.74
N SER A 14 -6.38 16.96 10.40
CA SER A 14 -5.67 15.98 9.56
C SER A 14 -4.16 16.02 9.77
N ALA A 15 -3.58 17.21 9.92
CA ALA A 15 -2.16 17.37 10.25
C ALA A 15 -1.85 16.90 11.69
N ALA A 16 -2.74 17.18 12.64
CA ALA A 16 -2.59 16.72 14.02
C ALA A 16 -2.65 15.19 14.12
N LEU A 17 -3.53 14.52 13.38
CA LEU A 17 -3.57 13.05 13.30
C LEU A 17 -2.29 12.49 12.66
N ALA A 18 -1.83 13.08 11.55
CA ALA A 18 -0.57 12.68 10.93
C ALA A 18 0.64 12.85 11.86
N PHE A 19 0.70 13.96 12.60
CA PHE A 19 1.72 14.17 13.61
C PHE A 19 1.59 13.20 14.78
N ALA A 20 0.38 12.98 15.29
CA ALA A 20 0.15 12.04 16.39
C ALA A 20 0.61 10.63 16.06
N VAL A 21 0.45 10.17 14.82
CA VAL A 21 0.95 8.87 14.36
C VAL A 21 2.46 8.91 14.10
N CYS A 22 2.96 9.90 13.36
CA CYS A 22 4.31 9.88 12.79
C CYS A 22 5.37 10.65 13.59
N ALA A 23 5.03 11.39 14.66
CA ALA A 23 5.98 12.25 15.39
C ALA A 23 7.34 11.59 15.71
N PRO A 24 7.41 10.39 16.32
CA PRO A 24 8.71 9.75 16.60
C PRO A 24 9.43 9.28 15.33
N LEU A 25 8.71 9.11 14.23
CA LEU A 25 9.24 8.67 12.93
C LEU A 25 9.89 9.80 12.13
N LEU A 26 9.75 11.05 12.58
CA LEU A 26 10.36 12.22 11.95
C LEU A 26 11.84 12.43 12.34
N GLY A 27 12.37 11.59 13.23
CA GLY A 27 13.79 11.54 13.58
C GLY A 27 14.70 11.26 12.38
N ARG A 28 16.02 11.41 12.55
CA ARG A 28 16.97 11.13 11.47
C ARG A 28 17.05 9.63 11.20
N GLY A 29 17.10 9.24 9.93
CA GLY A 29 17.14 7.84 9.51
C GLY A 29 15.78 7.31 9.03
N PHE A 30 15.70 6.01 8.87
CA PHE A 30 14.64 5.28 8.19
C PHE A 30 13.77 4.51 9.18
N VAL A 31 12.48 4.44 8.93
CA VAL A 31 11.61 3.51 9.65
C VAL A 31 11.71 2.17 8.93
N LEU A 32 12.40 1.20 9.51
CA LEU A 32 12.62 -0.11 8.89
C LEU A 32 11.86 -1.18 9.68
N SER A 33 10.80 -1.73 9.09
CA SER A 33 9.92 -2.71 9.72
C SER A 33 9.18 -3.50 8.64
N TYR A 34 9.31 -4.82 8.67
CA TYR A 34 8.72 -5.74 7.70
C TYR A 34 8.93 -5.23 6.26
N ASP A 35 7.86 -4.92 5.52
CA ASP A 35 7.95 -4.49 4.12
C ASP A 35 8.34 -3.02 3.94
N MET A 36 8.33 -2.23 5.02
CA MET A 36 8.73 -0.84 5.01
C MET A 36 10.25 -0.75 5.05
N VAL A 37 10.86 -0.91 3.88
CA VAL A 37 12.30 -0.76 3.69
C VAL A 37 12.54 0.27 2.60
N PHE A 38 13.10 1.41 2.99
CA PHE A 38 13.57 2.45 2.07
C PHE A 38 15.10 2.45 2.09
N ALA A 39 15.70 2.86 0.98
CA ALA A 39 17.15 2.99 0.86
C ALA A 39 17.57 4.46 0.86
N PRO A 40 18.80 4.81 1.30
CA PRO A 40 19.35 6.17 1.15
C PRO A 40 19.31 6.67 -0.29
N ARG A 41 19.66 5.79 -1.21
CA ARG A 41 19.51 5.95 -2.66
C ARG A 41 18.99 4.62 -3.21
N GLN A 42 17.87 4.66 -3.94
CA GLN A 42 17.33 3.49 -4.63
C GLN A 42 17.60 3.59 -6.12
N TYR A 43 17.95 2.47 -6.76
CA TYR A 43 18.43 2.45 -8.14
C TYR A 43 17.40 1.87 -9.11
N PHE A 44 17.53 2.23 -10.38
CA PHE A 44 16.72 1.66 -11.46
C PHE A 44 17.32 0.31 -11.87
N VAL A 45 16.81 -0.76 -11.26
CA VAL A 45 17.16 -2.16 -11.56
C VAL A 45 16.00 -2.85 -12.30
N PRO A 46 16.24 -3.94 -13.04
CA PRO A 46 15.21 -4.74 -13.72
C PRO A 46 13.93 -4.99 -12.90
N ASP A 47 14.08 -5.41 -11.63
CA ASP A 47 12.95 -5.72 -10.74
C ASP A 47 12.03 -4.51 -10.50
N ALA A 48 12.57 -3.29 -10.48
CA ALA A 48 11.78 -2.06 -10.28
C ALA A 48 10.77 -1.80 -11.41
N PHE A 49 10.98 -2.42 -12.57
CA PHE A 49 10.11 -2.34 -13.74
C PHE A 49 9.39 -3.66 -14.05
N GLY A 50 9.58 -4.69 -13.20
CA GLY A 50 8.99 -6.02 -13.36
C GLY A 50 9.64 -6.88 -14.44
N VAL A 51 10.82 -6.50 -14.93
CA VAL A 51 11.54 -7.25 -15.97
C VAL A 51 12.66 -8.13 -15.40
N GLY A 52 12.78 -8.19 -14.08
CA GLY A 52 13.65 -9.14 -13.37
C GLY A 52 13.01 -10.52 -13.22
N ASP A 53 13.64 -11.38 -12.44
CA ASP A 53 13.21 -12.77 -12.23
C ASP A 53 12.14 -12.91 -11.13
N THR A 54 11.80 -11.82 -10.43
CA THR A 54 10.82 -11.80 -9.33
C THR A 54 9.46 -11.25 -9.76
N LEU A 55 8.38 -11.69 -9.08
CA LEU A 55 7.04 -11.17 -9.37
C LEU A 55 6.97 -9.64 -9.17
N PRO A 56 6.26 -8.90 -10.03
CA PRO A 56 6.20 -7.43 -10.04
C PRO A 56 5.31 -6.85 -8.92
N ARG A 57 5.58 -7.22 -7.66
CA ARG A 57 4.78 -6.85 -6.48
C ARG A 57 4.91 -5.38 -6.10
N SER A 58 6.07 -4.79 -6.38
CA SER A 58 6.41 -3.40 -6.08
C SER A 58 6.52 -2.53 -7.33
N VAL A 59 5.92 -2.94 -8.44
CA VAL A 59 5.98 -2.20 -9.71
C VAL A 59 4.73 -1.32 -9.87
N PRO A 60 4.87 -0.02 -10.14
CA PRO A 60 6.11 0.77 -10.29
C PRO A 60 6.55 1.49 -9.00
N ALA A 61 6.10 1.07 -7.80
CA ALA A 61 6.51 1.70 -6.53
C ALA A 61 8.03 1.85 -6.40
N ASP A 62 8.81 0.80 -6.66
CA ASP A 62 10.27 0.85 -6.55
C ASP A 62 10.89 1.80 -7.58
N ALA A 63 10.39 1.83 -8.82
CA ALA A 63 10.82 2.81 -9.82
C ALA A 63 10.46 4.25 -9.42
N ALA A 64 9.30 4.46 -8.79
CA ALA A 64 8.88 5.77 -8.30
C ALA A 64 9.77 6.25 -7.14
N VAL A 65 10.15 5.37 -6.21
CA VAL A 65 11.10 5.69 -5.14
C VAL A 65 12.52 5.89 -5.69
N ALA A 66 12.96 5.07 -6.64
CA ALA A 66 14.22 5.27 -7.35
C ALA A 66 14.26 6.63 -8.05
N LEU A 67 13.15 7.09 -8.64
CA LEU A 67 13.07 8.43 -9.22
C LEU A 67 13.11 9.51 -8.13
N ALA A 68 12.29 9.39 -7.07
CA ALA A 68 12.23 10.37 -5.99
C ALA A 68 13.58 10.56 -5.28
N THR A 69 14.32 9.46 -5.09
CA THR A 69 15.64 9.49 -4.44
C THR A 69 16.78 10.04 -5.30
N THR A 70 16.50 10.44 -6.55
CA THR A 70 17.44 11.26 -7.34
C THR A 70 17.45 12.72 -6.89
N VAL A 71 16.35 13.18 -6.28
CA VAL A 71 16.15 14.59 -5.92
C VAL A 71 16.20 14.80 -4.41
N LEU A 72 15.66 13.86 -3.65
CA LEU A 72 15.57 13.94 -2.19
C LEU A 72 16.26 12.73 -1.53
N PRO A 73 16.85 12.90 -0.33
CA PRO A 73 17.30 11.76 0.46
C PRO A 73 16.15 10.77 0.73
N GLY A 74 16.45 9.47 0.70
CA GLY A 74 15.42 8.43 0.84
C GLY A 74 14.64 8.48 2.15
N ASP A 75 15.25 8.90 3.25
CA ASP A 75 14.56 9.02 4.54
C ASP A 75 13.51 10.16 4.52
N ILE A 76 13.81 11.25 3.81
CA ILE A 76 12.87 12.34 3.57
C ILE A 76 11.72 11.88 2.67
N VAL A 77 12.00 11.12 1.61
CA VAL A 77 10.96 10.53 0.76
C VAL A 77 10.02 9.66 1.59
N GLN A 78 10.56 8.78 2.43
CA GLN A 78 9.78 7.93 3.32
C GLN A 78 8.88 8.75 4.26
N LYS A 79 9.42 9.78 4.93
CA LYS A 79 8.66 10.64 5.85
C LYS A 79 7.52 11.37 5.15
N ILE A 80 7.77 11.90 3.94
CA ILE A 80 6.75 12.55 3.12
C ILE A 80 5.63 11.55 2.80
N VAL A 81 5.96 10.33 2.40
CA VAL A 81 4.99 9.27 2.10
C VAL A 81 4.12 8.95 3.32
N LEU A 82 4.73 8.70 4.49
CA LEU A 82 4.01 8.32 5.71
C LEU A 82 3.10 9.44 6.21
N LEU A 83 3.60 10.68 6.27
CA LEU A 83 2.79 11.85 6.65
C LEU A 83 1.63 12.08 5.67
N SER A 84 1.91 11.97 4.37
CA SER A 84 0.91 12.16 3.32
C SER A 84 -0.19 11.11 3.40
N ALA A 85 0.14 9.85 3.67
CA ALA A 85 -0.84 8.78 3.80
C ALA A 85 -1.88 9.10 4.89
N VAL A 86 -1.44 9.45 6.10
CA VAL A 86 -2.37 9.78 7.21
C VAL A 86 -3.15 11.06 6.90
N TYR A 87 -2.45 12.11 6.45
CA TYR A 87 -3.05 13.41 6.19
C TYR A 87 -4.14 13.34 5.11
N PHE A 88 -3.83 12.75 3.95
CA PHE A 88 -4.77 12.70 2.83
C PHE A 88 -5.90 11.70 3.04
N ALA A 89 -5.72 10.66 3.86
CA ALA A 89 -6.82 9.81 4.32
C ALA A 89 -7.83 10.61 5.15
N ALA A 90 -7.36 11.26 6.22
CA ALA A 90 -8.22 12.06 7.10
C ALA A 90 -8.90 13.20 6.33
N PHE A 91 -8.09 13.97 5.59
CA PHE A 91 -8.56 15.14 4.86
C PHE A 91 -9.55 14.77 3.75
N GLY A 92 -9.26 13.67 3.02
CA GLY A 92 -10.10 13.15 1.96
C GLY A 92 -11.47 12.72 2.47
N ALA A 93 -11.53 11.93 3.54
CA ALA A 93 -12.80 11.47 4.11
C ALA A 93 -13.65 12.64 4.65
N GLY A 94 -13.02 13.57 5.38
CA GLY A 94 -13.69 14.78 5.88
C GLY A 94 -14.11 15.76 4.76
N ARG A 95 -13.49 15.71 3.59
CA ARG A 95 -13.92 16.45 2.38
C ARG A 95 -15.03 15.75 1.63
N LEU A 96 -15.02 14.41 1.62
CA LEU A 96 -15.93 13.59 0.84
C LEU A 96 -17.33 13.51 1.48
N VAL A 97 -17.43 13.46 2.81
CA VAL A 97 -18.73 13.38 3.49
C VAL A 97 -19.65 14.54 3.06
N PRO A 98 -20.85 14.27 2.52
CA PRO A 98 -21.71 15.30 1.94
C PRO A 98 -22.42 16.08 3.05
N THR A 99 -21.75 17.02 3.69
CA THR A 99 -22.31 17.82 4.79
C THR A 99 -21.70 19.21 4.87
N GLU A 100 -22.48 20.16 5.38
CA GLU A 100 -22.03 21.52 5.72
C GLU A 100 -21.50 21.62 7.17
N HIS A 101 -21.76 20.61 8.01
CA HIS A 101 -21.39 20.63 9.42
C HIS A 101 -19.92 20.25 9.63
N LEU A 102 -19.12 21.18 10.16
CA LEU A 102 -17.71 20.92 10.46
C LEU A 102 -17.52 19.69 11.36
N GLY A 103 -18.32 19.55 12.41
CA GLY A 103 -18.24 18.42 13.33
C GLY A 103 -18.29 17.06 12.64
N THR A 104 -19.24 16.86 11.74
CA THR A 104 -19.38 15.64 10.94
C THR A 104 -18.16 15.37 10.07
N ARG A 105 -17.55 16.42 9.51
CA ARG A 105 -16.32 16.31 8.71
C ARG A 105 -15.14 15.85 9.54
N LEU A 106 -15.04 16.34 10.79
CA LEU A 106 -13.99 15.91 11.73
C LEU A 106 -14.19 14.45 12.17
N VAL A 107 -15.45 14.03 12.39
CA VAL A 107 -15.78 12.63 12.69
C VAL A 107 -15.40 11.73 11.51
N ALA A 108 -15.79 12.08 10.29
CA ALA A 108 -15.44 11.30 9.10
C ALA A 108 -13.92 11.22 8.87
N ALA A 109 -13.20 12.32 9.12
CA ALA A 109 -11.75 12.37 9.00
C ALA A 109 -11.06 11.41 9.98
N THR A 110 -11.45 11.46 11.26
CA THR A 110 -10.84 10.64 12.31
C THR A 110 -11.24 9.17 12.19
N ALA A 111 -12.53 8.89 11.93
CA ALA A 111 -13.03 7.53 11.77
C ALA A 111 -12.46 6.79 10.55
N TYR A 112 -11.92 7.51 9.55
CA TYR A 112 -11.27 6.91 8.40
C TYR A 112 -9.75 6.77 8.59
N ALA A 113 -9.08 7.79 9.13
CA ALA A 113 -7.62 7.77 9.28
C ALA A 113 -7.13 6.95 10.49
N TRP A 114 -7.98 6.77 11.52
CA TRP A 114 -7.63 6.07 12.75
C TRP A 114 -8.38 4.73 12.83
N THR A 115 -7.94 3.76 12.04
CA THR A 115 -8.59 2.46 11.91
C THR A 115 -7.60 1.31 12.09
N PRO A 116 -8.06 0.10 12.51
CA PRO A 116 -7.20 -1.07 12.58
C PRO A 116 -6.50 -1.37 11.25
N TYR A 117 -7.20 -1.19 10.13
CA TYR A 117 -6.59 -1.32 8.80
C TYR A 117 -5.38 -0.41 8.63
N PHE A 118 -5.50 0.87 9.00
CA PHE A 118 -4.39 1.80 8.87
C PHE A 118 -3.22 1.39 9.78
N ALA A 119 -3.50 1.00 11.03
CA ALA A 119 -2.49 0.60 12.00
C ALA A 119 -1.74 -0.66 11.58
N GLU A 120 -2.47 -1.74 11.28
CA GLU A 120 -1.90 -3.02 10.86
C GLU A 120 -1.04 -2.86 9.59
N ARG A 121 -1.52 -2.07 8.61
CA ARG A 121 -0.79 -1.82 7.35
C ARG A 121 0.40 -0.88 7.52
N LEU A 122 0.38 0.00 8.51
CA LEU A 122 1.55 0.80 8.89
C LEU A 122 2.61 -0.05 9.56
N PHE A 123 2.24 -0.91 10.51
CA PHE A 123 3.19 -1.72 11.29
C PHE A 123 3.85 -2.83 10.45
N ILE A 124 3.10 -3.46 9.54
CA ILE A 124 3.66 -4.41 8.57
C ILE A 124 4.42 -3.70 7.43
N GLY A 125 4.24 -2.39 7.28
CA GLY A 125 5.01 -1.60 6.33
C GLY A 125 4.48 -1.55 4.90
N HIS A 126 3.20 -1.84 4.68
CA HIS A 126 2.52 -1.74 3.37
C HIS A 126 2.24 -0.28 2.96
N TRP A 127 3.27 0.56 2.90
CA TRP A 127 3.15 1.99 2.60
C TRP A 127 2.46 2.31 1.25
N PRO A 128 2.62 1.56 0.14
CA PRO A 128 1.90 1.87 -1.10
C PRO A 128 0.40 1.60 -0.95
N LEU A 129 0.03 0.61 -0.14
CA LEU A 129 -1.36 0.30 0.18
C LEU A 129 -1.97 1.38 1.07
N LEU A 130 -1.20 1.97 1.98
CA LEU A 130 -1.64 3.14 2.75
C LEU A 130 -1.87 4.36 1.87
N LEU A 131 -1.01 4.61 0.86
CA LEU A 131 -1.25 5.65 -0.14
C LEU A 131 -2.51 5.36 -0.96
N THR A 132 -2.75 4.11 -1.32
CA THR A 132 -3.99 3.68 -1.98
C THR A 132 -5.20 3.97 -1.12
N TYR A 133 -5.16 3.56 0.15
CA TYR A 133 -6.21 3.80 1.12
C TYR A 133 -6.50 5.30 1.27
N ALA A 134 -5.45 6.11 1.44
CA ALA A 134 -5.55 7.56 1.51
C ALA A 134 -6.16 8.19 0.24
N ALA A 135 -5.98 7.56 -0.92
CA ALA A 135 -6.51 8.01 -2.20
C ALA A 135 -8.00 7.66 -2.40
N LEU A 136 -8.53 6.60 -1.77
CA LEU A 136 -9.89 6.14 -2.02
C LEU A 136 -10.97 7.22 -1.86
N PRO A 137 -10.94 8.10 -0.82
CA PRO A 137 -11.93 9.17 -0.71
C PRO A 137 -11.90 10.14 -1.91
N TRP A 138 -10.70 10.41 -2.45
CA TRP A 138 -10.50 11.29 -3.60
C TRP A 138 -10.97 10.63 -4.89
N ILE A 139 -10.71 9.32 -5.04
CA ILE A 139 -11.16 8.52 -6.17
C ILE A 139 -12.69 8.45 -6.19
N VAL A 140 -13.34 8.21 -5.04
CA VAL A 140 -14.82 8.25 -4.94
C VAL A 140 -15.34 9.63 -5.32
N GLY A 141 -14.77 10.70 -4.76
CA GLY A 141 -15.19 12.07 -5.09
C GLY A 141 -15.04 12.41 -6.58
N ALA A 142 -13.95 11.98 -7.21
CA ALA A 142 -13.75 12.16 -8.65
C ALA A 142 -14.69 11.27 -9.48
N GLY A 143 -14.92 10.02 -9.07
CA GLY A 143 -15.86 9.11 -9.72
C GLY A 143 -17.30 9.62 -9.67
N LEU A 144 -17.73 10.19 -8.55
CA LEU A 144 -19.03 10.86 -8.43
C LEU A 144 -19.14 12.07 -9.37
N ALA A 145 -18.08 12.87 -9.51
CA ALA A 145 -18.04 13.97 -10.48
C ALA A 145 -18.16 13.46 -11.94
N VAL A 146 -17.50 12.34 -12.28
CA VAL A 146 -17.62 11.68 -13.59
C VAL A 146 -19.05 11.15 -13.81
N ARG A 147 -19.67 10.58 -12.77
CA ARG A 147 -21.08 10.16 -12.81
C ARG A 147 -21.99 11.36 -13.15
N ALA A 148 -21.77 12.48 -12.47
CA ALA A 148 -22.53 13.72 -12.62
C ALA A 148 -22.24 14.51 -13.91
N ARG A 149 -21.25 14.12 -14.73
CA ARG A 149 -20.79 14.85 -15.93
C ARG A 149 -20.18 16.22 -15.62
N GLU A 150 -19.53 16.35 -14.47
CA GLU A 150 -18.85 17.60 -14.14
C GLU A 150 -17.66 17.86 -15.10
N PRO A 151 -17.48 19.10 -15.58
CA PRO A 151 -16.32 19.46 -16.39
C PRO A 151 -15.00 19.17 -15.65
N GLY A 152 -14.03 18.58 -16.35
CA GLY A 152 -12.71 18.27 -15.77
C GLY A 152 -12.68 17.07 -14.81
N ALA A 153 -13.77 16.30 -14.69
CA ALA A 153 -13.84 15.16 -13.78
C ALA A 153 -12.89 14.01 -14.15
N LEU A 154 -12.66 13.74 -15.45
CA LEU A 154 -11.77 12.66 -15.89
C LEU A 154 -10.29 12.93 -15.55
N PRO A 155 -9.72 14.12 -15.82
CA PRO A 155 -8.38 14.47 -15.33
C PRO A 155 -8.25 14.36 -13.80
N LYS A 156 -9.27 14.83 -13.06
CA LYS A 156 -9.30 14.72 -11.59
C LYS A 156 -9.28 13.25 -11.13
N LEU A 157 -9.98 12.36 -11.83
CA LEU A 157 -10.01 10.93 -11.55
C LEU A 157 -8.63 10.30 -11.78
N VAL A 158 -7.98 10.60 -12.90
CA VAL A 158 -6.63 10.10 -13.22
C VAL A 158 -5.63 10.49 -12.13
N ILE A 159 -5.62 11.77 -11.74
CA ILE A 159 -4.72 12.28 -10.69
C ILE A 159 -5.02 11.61 -9.34
N ALA A 160 -6.31 11.43 -9.00
CA ALA A 160 -6.69 10.76 -7.75
C ALA A 160 -6.25 9.28 -7.71
N CYS A 161 -6.17 8.60 -8.85
CA CYS A 161 -5.72 7.20 -8.93
C CYS A 161 -4.19 7.05 -8.88
N ALA A 162 -3.41 8.08 -9.20
CA ALA A 162 -1.95 8.02 -9.29
C ALA A 162 -1.25 7.38 -8.07
N PRO A 163 -1.52 7.77 -6.81
CA PRO A 163 -0.90 7.13 -5.64
C PRO A 163 -1.34 5.68 -5.42
N ALA A 164 -2.49 5.26 -5.96
CA ALA A 164 -3.03 3.93 -5.74
C ALA A 164 -2.44 2.88 -6.70
N VAL A 165 -2.00 3.28 -7.88
CA VAL A 165 -1.51 2.36 -8.93
C VAL A 165 -0.02 2.04 -8.80
N LEU A 166 0.58 2.33 -7.64
CA LEU A 166 1.98 2.01 -7.34
C LEU A 166 2.23 0.52 -7.11
N THR A 167 1.18 -0.28 -6.90
CA THR A 167 1.25 -1.74 -6.72
C THR A 167 0.04 -2.42 -7.36
N PRO A 168 0.13 -3.72 -7.70
CA PRO A 168 -1.01 -4.45 -8.26
C PRO A 168 -2.27 -4.44 -7.38
N PRO A 169 -2.21 -4.74 -6.06
CA PRO A 169 -3.40 -4.68 -5.21
C PRO A 169 -4.00 -3.27 -5.11
N GLY A 170 -3.15 -2.24 -5.01
CA GLY A 170 -3.61 -0.87 -4.96
C GLY A 170 -4.33 -0.44 -6.24
N GLY A 171 -3.79 -0.88 -7.38
CA GLY A 171 -4.36 -0.68 -8.69
C GLY A 171 -5.76 -1.30 -8.87
N VAL A 172 -5.95 -2.53 -8.39
CA VAL A 172 -7.25 -3.21 -8.38
C VAL A 172 -8.23 -2.53 -7.43
N LEU A 173 -7.79 -2.14 -6.23
CA LEU A 173 -8.60 -1.38 -5.27
C LEU A 173 -9.15 -0.11 -5.90
N ALA A 174 -8.28 0.67 -6.54
CA ALA A 174 -8.65 1.89 -7.24
C ALA A 174 -9.60 1.62 -8.41
N ALA A 175 -9.28 0.67 -9.29
CA ALA A 175 -10.08 0.33 -10.47
C ALA A 175 -11.53 -0.03 -10.10
N ALA A 176 -11.72 -0.86 -9.08
CA ALA A 176 -13.05 -1.22 -8.58
C ALA A 176 -13.82 0.00 -8.06
N VAL A 177 -13.15 0.86 -7.27
CA VAL A 177 -13.75 2.10 -6.75
C VAL A 177 -14.12 3.06 -7.87
N VAL A 178 -13.27 3.23 -8.89
CA VAL A 178 -13.57 4.04 -10.08
C VAL A 178 -14.86 3.56 -10.74
N VAL A 179 -14.98 2.26 -11.00
CA VAL A 179 -16.13 1.65 -11.69
C VAL A 179 -17.42 1.86 -10.89
N VAL A 180 -17.41 1.56 -9.58
CA VAL A 180 -18.63 1.68 -8.77
C VAL A 180 -19.01 3.13 -8.50
N ALA A 181 -18.04 4.03 -8.31
CA ALA A 181 -18.30 5.44 -8.05
C ALA A 181 -18.84 6.14 -9.30
N ALA A 182 -18.24 5.93 -10.48
CA ALA A 182 -18.69 6.52 -11.74
C ALA A 182 -19.97 5.86 -12.29
N GLY A 183 -20.15 4.56 -12.05
CA GLY A 183 -21.31 3.77 -12.44
C GLY A 183 -21.24 3.18 -13.85
N SER A 184 -22.13 2.23 -14.13
CA SER A 184 -22.13 1.41 -15.36
C SER A 184 -22.19 2.22 -16.66
N ARG A 185 -22.87 3.37 -16.65
CA ARG A 185 -22.96 4.27 -17.81
C ARG A 185 -21.63 4.91 -18.22
N ARG A 186 -20.59 4.79 -17.38
CA ARG A 186 -19.26 5.38 -17.56
C ARG A 186 -18.17 4.33 -17.81
N LEU A 187 -18.53 3.05 -17.96
CA LEU A 187 -17.55 1.98 -18.16
C LEU A 187 -16.64 2.21 -19.37
N ARG A 188 -17.20 2.74 -20.48
CA ARG A 188 -16.44 3.08 -21.69
C ARG A 188 -15.33 4.11 -21.47
N GLN A 189 -15.39 4.91 -20.41
CA GLN A 189 -14.36 5.90 -20.04
C GLN A 189 -13.47 5.39 -18.92
N THR A 190 -14.08 4.75 -17.92
CA THR A 190 -13.38 4.33 -16.69
C THR A 190 -12.54 3.09 -16.84
N VAL A 191 -13.01 2.09 -17.61
CA VAL A 191 -12.25 0.86 -17.82
C VAL A 191 -10.94 1.13 -18.56
N PRO A 192 -10.90 1.89 -19.68
CA PRO A 192 -9.63 2.22 -20.32
C PRO A 192 -8.66 2.98 -19.41
N ILE A 193 -9.15 3.95 -18.63
CA ILE A 193 -8.30 4.68 -17.66
C ILE A 193 -7.70 3.72 -16.63
N ALA A 194 -8.53 2.85 -16.05
CA ALA A 194 -8.08 1.88 -15.07
C ALA A 194 -7.05 0.92 -15.67
N LEU A 195 -7.27 0.41 -16.89
CA LEU A 195 -6.32 -0.47 -17.56
C LEU A 195 -5.00 0.24 -17.86
N VAL A 196 -5.06 1.44 -18.43
CA VAL A 196 -3.85 2.22 -18.80
C VAL A 196 -2.99 2.52 -17.57
N LEU A 197 -3.60 2.93 -16.46
CA LEU A 197 -2.84 3.24 -15.24
C LEU A 197 -2.23 1.99 -14.58
N ASN A 198 -2.75 0.79 -14.89
CA ASN A 198 -2.25 -0.48 -14.36
C ASN A 198 -1.32 -1.23 -15.34
N LEU A 199 -1.10 -0.70 -16.56
CA LEU A 199 -0.14 -1.26 -17.51
C LEU A 199 1.25 -1.52 -16.91
N PRO A 200 1.81 -0.65 -16.05
CA PRO A 200 3.16 -0.84 -15.51
C PRO A 200 3.41 -2.20 -14.86
N TRP A 201 2.41 -2.80 -14.21
CA TRP A 201 2.53 -4.13 -13.61
C TRP A 201 1.77 -5.21 -14.39
N LEU A 202 0.70 -4.86 -15.11
CA LEU A 202 -0.03 -5.82 -15.95
C LEU A 202 0.86 -6.37 -17.06
N VAL A 203 1.60 -5.49 -17.76
CA VAL A 203 2.45 -5.91 -18.88
C VAL A 203 3.54 -6.87 -18.43
N PRO A 204 4.35 -6.58 -17.39
CA PRO A 204 5.30 -7.55 -16.88
C PRO A 204 4.67 -8.87 -16.42
N THR A 205 3.52 -8.81 -15.72
CA THR A 205 2.82 -10.01 -15.23
C THR A 205 2.41 -10.97 -16.36
N PHE A 206 2.03 -10.46 -17.53
CA PHE A 206 1.66 -11.31 -18.69
C PHE A 206 2.87 -11.78 -19.51
N LEU A 207 4.01 -11.09 -19.39
CA LEU A 207 5.24 -11.45 -20.10
C LEU A 207 6.06 -12.46 -19.32
N ASP A 208 5.94 -12.47 -18.00
CA ASP A 208 6.56 -13.45 -17.13
C ASP A 208 5.70 -14.72 -17.05
N ALA A 209 6.03 -15.71 -17.88
CA ALA A 209 5.34 -17.00 -17.92
C ALA A 209 5.68 -17.92 -16.72
N GLY A 210 6.68 -17.58 -15.90
CA GLY A 210 7.22 -18.44 -14.85
C GLY A 210 6.54 -18.34 -13.48
N GLY A 211 5.95 -17.19 -13.14
CA GLY A 211 5.46 -16.88 -11.77
C GLY A 211 3.94 -16.88 -11.57
N ALA A 212 3.15 -17.49 -12.46
CA ALA A 212 1.69 -17.35 -12.44
C ALA A 212 0.98 -17.97 -11.21
N PHE A 213 1.68 -18.83 -10.46
CA PHE A 213 1.13 -19.61 -9.36
C PHE A 213 1.87 -19.30 -8.06
N SER A 214 1.14 -19.25 -6.96
CA SER A 214 1.70 -19.11 -5.62
C SER A 214 1.58 -20.43 -4.87
N ASP A 215 2.38 -20.62 -3.83
CA ASP A 215 2.25 -21.77 -2.94
C ASP A 215 0.84 -21.79 -2.27
N PRO A 216 0.06 -22.86 -2.45
CA PRO A 216 -1.28 -22.99 -1.86
C PRO A 216 -1.27 -22.96 -0.32
N ASP A 217 -0.17 -23.36 0.33
CA ASP A 217 -0.06 -23.32 1.80
C ASP A 217 -0.11 -21.87 2.32
N GLY A 218 0.17 -20.89 1.44
CA GLY A 218 -0.01 -19.48 1.74
C GLY A 218 -1.47 -19.08 2.03
N VAL A 219 -2.47 -19.84 1.58
CA VAL A 219 -3.89 -19.50 1.82
C VAL A 219 -4.22 -19.54 3.30
N THR A 220 -3.82 -20.60 3.99
CA THR A 220 -4.07 -20.77 5.42
C THR A 220 -3.16 -19.84 6.23
N ALA A 221 -1.86 -19.75 5.88
CA ALA A 221 -0.87 -18.92 6.56
C ALA A 221 -1.27 -17.43 6.60
N PHE A 222 -1.78 -16.92 5.48
CA PHE A 222 -2.18 -15.52 5.29
C PHE A 222 -3.67 -15.25 5.52
N SER A 223 -4.41 -16.20 6.10
CA SER A 223 -5.85 -16.06 6.39
C SER A 223 -6.14 -15.03 7.49
N ALA A 224 -7.37 -14.50 7.51
CA ALA A 224 -7.79 -13.51 8.50
C ALA A 224 -7.83 -14.12 9.89
N ARG A 225 -7.29 -13.37 10.86
CA ARG A 225 -7.23 -13.81 12.25
C ARG A 225 -8.15 -12.99 13.14
N ALA A 226 -8.60 -13.62 14.22
CA ALA A 226 -9.33 -12.94 15.27
C ALA A 226 -8.35 -12.12 16.12
N GLU A 227 -8.66 -10.85 16.36
CA GLU A 227 -7.87 -9.98 17.24
C GLU A 227 -8.25 -10.16 18.73
N SER A 228 -9.44 -10.69 19.02
CA SER A 228 -9.97 -10.92 20.38
C SER A 228 -10.83 -12.20 20.40
N TRP A 229 -11.83 -12.30 21.28
CA TRP A 229 -12.66 -13.52 21.44
C TRP A 229 -13.65 -13.79 20.30
N GLY A 230 -13.92 -12.81 19.44
CA GLY A 230 -14.86 -12.97 18.31
C GLY A 230 -14.24 -13.71 17.12
N PRO A 231 -15.04 -14.19 16.16
CA PRO A 231 -14.52 -14.79 14.93
C PRO A 231 -13.72 -13.77 14.09
N ALA A 232 -12.82 -14.24 13.23
CA ALA A 232 -12.03 -13.38 12.34
C ALA A 232 -12.88 -12.40 11.51
N LEU A 233 -14.06 -12.85 11.03
CA LEU A 233 -15.03 -11.99 10.35
C LEU A 233 -15.38 -10.72 11.14
N LEU A 234 -15.46 -10.81 12.47
CA LEU A 234 -15.77 -9.65 13.30
C LEU A 234 -14.60 -8.67 13.39
N SER A 235 -13.37 -9.18 13.37
CA SER A 235 -12.16 -8.35 13.27
C SER A 235 -12.13 -7.63 11.91
N VAL A 236 -12.40 -8.36 10.82
CA VAL A 236 -12.52 -7.82 9.46
C VAL A 236 -13.63 -6.78 9.34
N LEU A 237 -14.80 -7.00 9.94
CA LEU A 237 -15.89 -6.00 9.97
C LEU A 237 -15.45 -4.68 10.64
N GLY A 238 -14.55 -4.78 11.62
CA GLY A 238 -13.88 -3.66 12.28
C GLY A 238 -12.67 -3.10 11.53
N LEU A 239 -12.41 -3.57 10.30
CA LEU A 239 -11.27 -3.24 9.45
C LEU A 239 -9.92 -3.83 9.88
N GLY A 240 -9.88 -4.75 10.84
CA GLY A 240 -8.66 -5.44 11.26
C GLY A 240 -8.57 -6.88 10.75
N GLY A 241 -7.81 -7.69 11.47
CA GLY A 241 -7.71 -9.14 11.23
C GLY A 241 -6.57 -9.54 10.33
N ILE A 242 -5.50 -8.73 10.27
CA ILE A 242 -4.25 -9.09 9.59
C ILE A 242 -3.72 -10.44 10.10
N TRP A 243 -3.08 -11.19 9.21
CA TRP A 243 -2.55 -12.52 9.51
C TRP A 243 -1.34 -12.49 10.46
N ASN A 244 -0.58 -11.39 10.46
CA ASN A 244 0.61 -11.26 11.31
C ASN A 244 0.19 -10.73 12.69
N ALA A 245 0.16 -11.62 13.68
CA ALA A 245 -0.22 -11.28 15.04
C ALA A 245 0.71 -10.23 15.67
N GLU A 246 1.98 -10.15 15.24
CA GLU A 246 2.84 -9.10 15.74
C GLU A 246 2.23 -7.76 15.39
N THR A 247 1.73 -7.52 14.17
CA THR A 247 1.31 -6.20 13.68
C THR A 247 -0.07 -5.74 14.16
N VAL A 248 -0.72 -6.51 15.03
CA VAL A 248 -2.00 -6.15 15.64
C VAL A 248 -1.75 -5.18 16.81
N PRO A 249 -2.44 -4.02 16.89
CA PRO A 249 -2.39 -3.16 18.06
C PRO A 249 -2.94 -3.87 19.32
N GLU A 250 -2.26 -3.76 20.46
CA GLU A 250 -2.63 -4.45 21.70
C GLU A 250 -4.04 -4.08 22.19
N SER A 251 -4.49 -2.84 21.95
CA SER A 251 -5.82 -2.38 22.34
C SER A 251 -6.94 -3.19 21.67
N ARG A 252 -6.65 -3.84 20.53
CA ARG A 252 -7.59 -4.66 19.78
C ARG A 252 -7.91 -5.98 20.48
N ALA A 253 -7.03 -6.45 21.37
CA ALA A 253 -7.24 -7.67 22.13
C ALA A 253 -8.31 -7.52 23.23
N VAL A 254 -8.64 -6.28 23.62
CA VAL A 254 -9.58 -5.99 24.71
C VAL A 254 -10.95 -6.63 24.43
N PRO A 255 -11.54 -7.39 25.37
CA PRO A 255 -12.81 -8.11 25.15
C PRO A 255 -14.02 -7.23 24.78
N LEU A 256 -13.96 -5.93 25.03
CA LEU A 256 -15.03 -5.00 24.65
C LEU A 256 -15.00 -4.67 23.15
N VAL A 257 -13.87 -4.83 22.46
CA VAL A 257 -13.66 -4.44 21.05
C VAL A 257 -14.65 -5.10 20.09
N PRO A 258 -14.91 -6.42 20.16
CA PRO A 258 -15.93 -7.06 19.31
C PRO A 258 -17.32 -6.42 19.42
N VAL A 259 -17.74 -6.05 20.64
CA VAL A 259 -19.03 -5.39 20.89
C VAL A 259 -19.04 -3.97 20.33
N LEU A 260 -17.97 -3.21 20.55
CA LEU A 260 -17.83 -1.85 20.00
C LEU A 260 -17.84 -1.87 18.47
N THR A 261 -17.19 -2.85 17.85
CA THR A 261 -17.22 -3.04 16.39
C THR A 261 -18.66 -3.22 15.90
N LEU A 262 -19.45 -4.09 16.53
CA LEU A 262 -20.86 -4.27 16.15
C LEU A 262 -21.67 -2.98 16.31
N ILE A 263 -21.45 -2.22 17.38
CA ILE A 263 -22.12 -0.93 17.60
C ILE A 263 -21.73 0.07 16.50
N VAL A 264 -20.44 0.22 16.20
CA VAL A 264 -19.95 1.13 15.15
C VAL A 264 -20.51 0.74 13.78
N VAL A 265 -20.51 -0.55 13.45
CA VAL A 265 -21.09 -1.06 12.20
C VAL A 265 -22.60 -0.76 12.13
N ALA A 266 -23.35 -1.01 13.21
CA ALA A 266 -24.78 -0.73 13.26
C ALA A 266 -25.09 0.76 13.09
N VAL A 267 -24.33 1.63 13.78
CA VAL A 267 -24.42 3.09 13.66
C VAL A 267 -24.09 3.52 12.23
N ALA A 268 -23.03 2.98 11.64
CA ALA A 268 -22.65 3.31 10.27
C ALA A 268 -23.70 2.89 9.24
N ILE A 269 -24.28 1.69 9.38
CA ILE A 269 -25.38 1.20 8.53
C ILE A 269 -26.58 2.15 8.63
N ALA A 270 -26.92 2.65 9.82
CA ALA A 270 -27.99 3.64 9.97
C ALA A 270 -27.70 4.94 9.21
N GLY A 271 -26.44 5.37 9.18
CA GLY A 271 -25.97 6.53 8.42
C GLY A 271 -25.87 6.35 6.90
N LEU A 272 -25.98 5.13 6.38
CA LEU A 272 -26.07 4.91 4.93
C LEU A 272 -27.38 5.45 4.35
N ARG A 273 -28.45 5.57 5.15
CA ARG A 273 -29.72 6.19 4.72
C ARG A 273 -29.57 7.68 4.38
N PRO A 274 -29.07 8.55 5.28
CA PRO A 274 -28.81 9.95 4.94
C PRO A 274 -27.77 10.09 3.83
N LEU A 275 -26.76 9.20 3.76
CA LEU A 275 -25.81 9.19 2.65
C LEU A 275 -26.52 8.96 1.30
N ALA A 276 -27.41 7.96 1.24
CA ALA A 276 -28.19 7.65 0.04
C ALA A 276 -29.18 8.75 -0.34
N HIS A 277 -29.65 9.54 0.62
CA HIS A 277 -30.47 10.72 0.35
C HIS A 277 -29.66 11.82 -0.33
N ARG A 278 -28.39 12.02 0.06
CA ARG A 278 -27.52 13.09 -0.44
C ARG A 278 -26.81 12.74 -1.76
N TRP A 279 -26.35 11.50 -1.92
CA TRP A 279 -25.66 11.05 -3.15
C TRP A 279 -26.57 10.33 -4.15
N GLY A 280 -27.77 9.94 -3.72
CA GLY A 280 -28.63 9.02 -4.45
C GLY A 280 -28.36 7.55 -4.10
N LYS A 281 -29.38 6.70 -4.29
CA LYS A 281 -29.35 5.28 -3.90
C LYS A 281 -28.30 4.46 -4.64
N ALA A 282 -28.11 4.72 -5.94
CA ALA A 282 -27.23 3.93 -6.80
C ALA A 282 -25.75 3.96 -6.37
N PRO A 283 -25.08 5.12 -6.24
CA PRO A 283 -23.67 5.15 -5.83
C PRO A 283 -23.46 4.56 -4.43
N VAL A 284 -24.36 4.82 -3.47
CA VAL A 284 -24.24 4.28 -2.11
C VAL A 284 -24.39 2.76 -2.11
N ARG A 285 -25.36 2.21 -2.85
CA ARG A 285 -25.54 0.76 -2.98
C ARG A 285 -24.32 0.10 -3.61
N SER A 286 -23.79 0.65 -4.71
CA SER A 286 -22.62 0.06 -5.39
C SER A 286 -21.36 0.14 -4.52
N LEU A 287 -21.13 1.25 -3.81
CA LEU A 287 -19.98 1.37 -2.90
C LEU A 287 -20.12 0.46 -1.68
N THR A 288 -21.32 0.36 -1.10
CA THR A 288 -21.58 -0.54 0.04
C THR A 288 -21.46 -2.01 -0.38
N ALA A 289 -21.97 -2.37 -1.55
CA ALA A 289 -21.82 -3.73 -2.10
C ALA A 289 -20.36 -4.08 -2.34
N LEU A 290 -19.55 -3.13 -2.83
CA LEU A 290 -18.10 -3.31 -2.95
C LEU A 290 -17.43 -3.48 -1.58
N GLY A 291 -17.85 -2.72 -0.56
CA GLY A 291 -17.39 -2.89 0.81
C GLY A 291 -17.73 -4.27 1.38
N VAL A 292 -18.97 -4.74 1.20
CA VAL A 292 -19.40 -6.09 1.60
C VAL A 292 -18.58 -7.15 0.87
N LEU A 293 -18.35 -6.99 -0.43
CA LEU A 293 -17.46 -7.88 -1.19
C LEU A 293 -16.05 -7.90 -0.60
N GLY A 294 -15.50 -6.75 -0.22
CA GLY A 294 -14.20 -6.65 0.45
C GLY A 294 -14.15 -7.45 1.77
N VAL A 295 -15.18 -7.34 2.60
CA VAL A 295 -15.30 -8.12 3.86
C VAL A 295 -15.42 -9.62 3.57
N LEU A 296 -16.21 -10.01 2.57
CA LEU A 296 -16.37 -11.41 2.16
C LEU A 296 -15.07 -12.01 1.63
N LEU A 297 -14.35 -11.28 0.77
CA LEU A 297 -13.05 -11.69 0.25
C LEU A 297 -12.03 -11.83 1.38
N ALA A 298 -11.94 -10.82 2.25
CA ALA A 298 -11.04 -10.84 3.41
C ALA A 298 -11.32 -12.00 4.37
N SER A 299 -12.58 -12.42 4.50
CA SER A 299 -12.99 -13.52 5.38
C SER A 299 -13.04 -14.87 4.68
N LEU A 300 -12.82 -14.93 3.37
CA LEU A 300 -13.15 -16.11 2.55
C LEU A 300 -12.45 -17.38 3.05
N ALA A 301 -11.15 -17.31 3.34
CA ALA A 301 -10.38 -18.44 3.86
C ALA A 301 -10.88 -18.95 5.23
N THR A 302 -11.57 -18.10 6.01
CA THR A 302 -12.10 -18.43 7.34
C THR A 302 -13.52 -19.03 7.29
N LEU A 303 -14.19 -18.99 6.14
CA LEU A 303 -15.53 -19.51 5.97
C LEU A 303 -15.50 -21.01 5.59
N PRO A 304 -16.55 -21.79 5.92
CA PRO A 304 -16.64 -23.20 5.54
C PRO A 304 -16.43 -23.40 4.02
N GLY A 305 -15.44 -24.21 3.65
CA GLY A 305 -15.07 -24.52 2.26
C GLY A 305 -14.31 -23.41 1.51
N GLY A 306 -14.11 -22.23 2.12
CA GLY A 306 -13.43 -21.11 1.47
C GLY A 306 -11.91 -21.28 1.36
N ASP A 307 -11.27 -21.92 2.35
CA ASP A 307 -9.87 -22.35 2.26
C ASP A 307 -9.66 -23.29 1.07
N THR A 308 -10.45 -24.36 0.96
CA THR A 308 -10.37 -25.31 -0.17
C THR A 308 -10.55 -24.63 -1.52
N LEU A 309 -11.49 -23.68 -1.63
CA LEU A 309 -11.72 -22.91 -2.84
C LEU A 309 -10.52 -22.03 -3.19
N LEU A 310 -9.95 -21.32 -2.22
CA LEU A 310 -8.80 -20.44 -2.43
C LEU A 310 -7.53 -21.24 -2.73
N THR A 311 -7.33 -22.38 -2.09
CA THR A 311 -6.22 -23.31 -2.37
C THR A 311 -6.32 -23.83 -3.80
N ALA A 312 -7.52 -24.22 -4.26
CA ALA A 312 -7.75 -24.62 -5.64
C ALA A 312 -7.52 -23.44 -6.62
N ALA A 313 -8.04 -22.26 -6.31
CA ALA A 313 -7.84 -21.07 -7.14
C ALA A 313 -6.35 -20.71 -7.27
N THR A 314 -5.60 -20.73 -6.16
CA THR A 314 -4.16 -20.43 -6.12
C THR A 314 -3.35 -21.42 -6.94
N ARG A 315 -3.79 -22.69 -6.98
CA ARG A 315 -3.15 -23.75 -7.79
C ARG A 315 -3.46 -23.67 -9.29
N TYR A 316 -4.66 -23.25 -9.68
CA TYR A 316 -5.13 -23.42 -11.07
C TYR A 316 -5.44 -22.11 -11.82
N VAL A 317 -5.61 -20.99 -11.11
CA VAL A 317 -5.99 -19.70 -11.70
C VAL A 317 -4.80 -18.73 -11.63
N PRO A 318 -4.21 -18.36 -12.77
CA PRO A 318 -3.16 -17.35 -12.82
C PRO A 318 -3.58 -16.05 -12.12
N GLY A 319 -2.72 -15.55 -11.24
CA GLY A 319 -2.97 -14.31 -10.49
C GLY A 319 -3.89 -14.46 -9.28
N ALA A 320 -4.38 -15.67 -8.96
CA ALA A 320 -5.11 -15.92 -7.70
C ALA A 320 -4.24 -15.68 -6.45
N GLY A 321 -2.91 -15.62 -6.59
CA GLY A 321 -2.00 -15.11 -5.56
C GLY A 321 -2.32 -13.67 -5.11
N LEU A 322 -3.05 -12.88 -5.89
CA LEU A 322 -3.57 -11.59 -5.43
C LEU A 322 -4.63 -11.73 -4.32
N LEU A 323 -5.22 -12.92 -4.15
CA LEU A 323 -6.11 -13.23 -3.03
C LEU A 323 -5.34 -13.74 -1.79
N ARG A 324 -4.03 -14.02 -1.92
CA ARG A 324 -3.10 -14.19 -0.79
C ARG A 324 -3.04 -12.85 -0.02
N ASP A 325 -3.26 -12.87 1.29
CA ASP A 325 -3.53 -11.67 2.13
C ASP A 325 -4.78 -10.88 1.66
N ALA A 326 -5.95 -11.54 1.74
CA ALA A 326 -7.23 -11.00 1.28
C ALA A 326 -7.75 -9.81 2.12
N GLN A 327 -7.21 -9.61 3.32
CA GLN A 327 -7.61 -8.56 4.25
C GLN A 327 -7.33 -7.16 3.68
N LYS A 328 -6.45 -7.04 2.69
CA LYS A 328 -6.25 -5.77 1.96
C LYS A 328 -7.53 -5.26 1.29
N TRP A 329 -8.44 -6.16 0.87
CA TRP A 329 -9.69 -5.82 0.19
C TRP A 329 -10.74 -5.18 1.12
N VAL A 330 -10.58 -5.32 2.45
CA VAL A 330 -11.45 -4.67 3.43
C VAL A 330 -11.36 -3.14 3.37
N ALA A 331 -10.34 -2.59 2.71
CA ALA A 331 -10.22 -1.16 2.42
C ALA A 331 -11.48 -0.55 1.79
N TRP A 332 -12.19 -1.32 0.95
CA TRP A 332 -13.44 -0.87 0.33
C TRP A 332 -14.56 -0.63 1.34
N TRP A 333 -14.56 -1.37 2.46
CA TRP A 333 -15.55 -1.23 3.54
C TRP A 333 -15.32 0.03 4.39
N ALA A 334 -14.08 0.49 4.49
CA ALA A 334 -13.73 1.60 5.37
C ALA A 334 -14.47 2.92 5.04
N LEU A 335 -14.70 3.21 3.77
CA LEU A 335 -15.42 4.43 3.36
C LEU A 335 -16.91 4.40 3.75
N PRO A 336 -17.71 3.38 3.37
CA PRO A 336 -19.07 3.23 3.87
C PRO A 336 -19.15 3.28 5.40
N LEU A 337 -18.22 2.62 6.10
CA LEU A 337 -18.15 2.60 7.56
C LEU A 337 -17.95 4.02 8.14
N ALA A 338 -16.90 4.73 7.71
CA ALA A 338 -16.55 6.05 8.24
C ALA A 338 -17.59 7.13 7.89
N LEU A 339 -18.06 7.16 6.63
CA LEU A 339 -19.06 8.14 6.18
C LEU A 339 -20.43 7.88 6.80
N GLY A 340 -20.82 6.60 6.89
CA GLY A 340 -22.03 6.18 7.58
C GLY A 340 -21.99 6.58 9.05
N PHE A 341 -20.90 6.26 9.75
CA PHE A 341 -20.74 6.60 11.17
C PHE A 341 -20.88 8.10 11.40
N ALA A 342 -20.19 8.92 10.61
CA ALA A 342 -20.25 10.38 10.71
C ALA A 342 -21.67 10.93 10.49
N LEU A 343 -22.38 10.46 9.46
CA LEU A 343 -23.74 10.93 9.16
C LEU A 343 -24.79 10.43 10.15
N ALA A 344 -24.57 9.27 10.77
CA ALA A 344 -25.41 8.79 11.85
C ALA A 344 -25.23 9.64 13.11
N VAL A 345 -24.00 10.02 13.45
CA VAL A 345 -23.70 10.97 14.53
C VAL A 345 -24.33 12.32 14.26
N GLU A 346 -24.26 12.83 13.02
CA GLU A 346 -24.95 14.06 12.62
C GLU A 346 -26.46 13.98 12.84
N ALA A 347 -27.09 12.88 12.40
CA ALA A 347 -28.52 12.65 12.57
C ALA A 347 -28.93 12.52 14.05
N ALA A 348 -28.09 11.92 14.89
CA ALA A 348 -28.29 11.82 16.33
C ALA A 348 -28.12 13.20 17.01
N ALA A 349 -27.09 13.95 16.65
CA ALA A 349 -26.86 15.30 17.17
C ALA A 349 -28.02 16.24 16.84
N ALA A 350 -28.62 16.12 15.65
CA ALA A 350 -29.80 16.91 15.28
C ALA A 350 -31.01 16.70 16.21
N LYS A 351 -31.10 15.55 16.91
CA LYS A 351 -32.18 15.26 17.88
C LYS A 351 -31.93 15.88 19.26
N LEU A 352 -30.71 16.31 19.56
CA LEU A 352 -30.37 16.94 20.85
C LEU A 352 -30.83 18.40 20.84
N GLN A 353 -31.46 18.83 21.94
CA GLN A 353 -32.02 20.18 22.06
C GLN A 353 -30.97 21.24 22.42
N THR A 354 -29.91 20.85 23.15
CA THR A 354 -28.89 21.79 23.64
C THR A 354 -27.67 21.82 22.73
N ALA A 355 -27.09 23.01 22.53
CA ALA A 355 -25.83 23.16 21.79
C ALA A 355 -24.68 22.39 22.44
N GLY A 356 -24.63 22.36 23.78
CA GLY A 356 -23.65 21.60 24.55
C GLY A 356 -23.74 20.09 24.32
N GLY A 357 -24.96 19.53 24.28
CA GLY A 357 -25.16 18.10 23.99
C GLY A 357 -24.70 17.72 22.58
N ARG A 358 -24.99 18.57 21.59
CA ARG A 358 -24.53 18.37 20.20
C ARG A 358 -23.01 18.38 20.11
N ALA A 359 -22.38 19.38 20.72
CA ALA A 359 -20.92 19.49 20.75
C ALA A 359 -20.29 18.28 21.47
N GLY A 360 -20.83 17.89 22.63
CA GLY A 360 -20.36 16.74 23.39
C GLY A 360 -20.43 15.43 22.59
N LEU A 361 -21.53 15.15 21.90
CA LEU A 361 -21.67 13.94 21.08
C LEU A 361 -20.68 13.93 19.91
N VAL A 362 -20.53 15.05 19.20
CA VAL A 362 -19.57 15.17 18.09
C VAL A 362 -18.14 15.00 18.59
N THR A 363 -17.77 15.66 19.69
CA THR A 363 -16.44 15.53 20.30
C THR A 363 -16.18 14.09 20.74
N ALA A 364 -17.15 13.45 21.39
CA ALA A 364 -17.04 12.04 21.75
C ALA A 364 -16.82 11.15 20.52
N ALA A 365 -17.54 11.39 19.42
CA ALA A 365 -17.37 10.64 18.18
C ALA A 365 -16.02 10.89 17.48
N VAL A 366 -15.47 12.11 17.56
CA VAL A 366 -14.11 12.41 17.06
C VAL A 366 -13.04 11.72 17.90
N VAL A 367 -13.19 11.72 19.22
CA VAL A 367 -12.20 11.17 20.15
C VAL A 367 -12.32 9.64 20.29
N PHE A 368 -13.47 9.06 19.98
CA PHE A 368 -13.73 7.63 20.14
C PHE A 368 -12.68 6.71 19.48
N PRO A 369 -12.30 6.87 18.19
CA PRO A 369 -11.27 6.03 17.58
C PRO A 369 -9.93 6.10 18.32
N LEU A 370 -9.56 7.30 18.79
CA LEU A 370 -8.32 7.55 19.54
C LEU A 370 -8.32 6.82 20.89
N LEU A 371 -9.46 6.77 21.57
CA LEU A 371 -9.60 6.07 22.85
C LEU A 371 -9.63 4.55 22.70
N THR A 372 -10.19 4.04 21.60
CA THR A 372 -10.27 2.60 21.36
C THR A 372 -8.98 2.00 20.80
N MET A 373 -8.10 2.83 20.22
CA MET A 373 -6.84 2.40 19.64
C MET A 373 -5.73 3.44 19.86
N PRO A 374 -5.41 3.77 21.12
CA PRO A 374 -4.40 4.77 21.46
C PRO A 374 -2.99 4.38 21.02
N ASP A 375 -2.74 3.08 20.88
CA ASP A 375 -1.50 2.46 20.40
C ASP A 375 -1.16 2.78 18.95
N LEU A 376 -2.07 3.25 18.10
CA LEU A 376 -1.68 3.78 16.78
C LEU A 376 -0.84 5.07 16.89
N ALA A 377 -0.97 5.80 18.00
CA ALA A 377 -0.20 7.02 18.22
C ALA A 377 1.29 6.72 18.45
N TRP A 378 2.11 7.74 18.25
CA TRP A 378 3.56 7.73 18.46
C TRP A 378 4.24 6.49 17.84
N GLY A 379 3.89 6.18 16.58
CA GLY A 379 4.48 5.08 15.84
C GLY A 379 4.22 3.71 16.45
N GLY A 380 3.04 3.45 17.02
CA GLY A 380 2.81 2.17 17.67
C GLY A 380 3.26 2.13 19.13
N TRP A 381 3.19 3.26 19.86
CA TRP A 381 3.86 3.42 21.17
C TRP A 381 5.36 3.06 21.15
N GLY A 382 6.08 3.55 20.14
CA GLY A 382 7.53 3.30 20.00
C GLY A 382 7.89 1.97 19.33
N ARG A 383 6.90 1.18 18.92
CA ARG A 383 7.11 -0.01 18.09
C ARG A 383 7.85 0.31 16.79
N LEU A 384 7.45 1.39 16.14
CA LEU A 384 8.17 1.98 15.02
C LEU A 384 9.10 3.09 15.53
N GLY A 385 10.28 3.15 14.92
CA GLY A 385 11.31 4.12 15.24
C GLY A 385 12.34 4.18 14.12
N THR A 386 13.18 5.20 14.13
CA THR A 386 14.17 5.42 13.07
C THR A 386 15.48 4.68 13.33
N ALA A 387 16.06 4.08 12.30
CA ALA A 387 17.40 3.50 12.28
C ALA A 387 18.27 4.15 11.19
N GLN A 388 19.58 4.17 11.41
CA GLN A 388 20.54 4.68 10.43
C GLN A 388 21.24 3.48 9.78
N TYR A 389 21.35 3.51 8.46
CA TYR A 389 22.16 2.50 7.75
C TYR A 389 23.63 2.66 8.17
N PRO A 390 24.31 1.55 8.53
CA PRO A 390 25.75 1.55 8.70
C PRO A 390 26.48 1.98 7.42
N ASP A 391 27.67 2.57 7.58
CA ASP A 391 28.50 3.05 6.46
C ASP A 391 28.88 1.94 5.47
N ASP A 392 28.95 0.69 5.95
CA ASP A 392 29.17 -0.52 5.15
C ASP A 392 28.26 -0.60 3.93
N TRP A 393 26.98 -0.21 4.07
CA TRP A 393 26.02 -0.27 2.97
C TRP A 393 26.38 0.67 1.82
N ALA A 394 26.83 1.89 2.15
CA ALA A 394 27.29 2.86 1.17
C ALA A 394 28.62 2.41 0.55
N ALA A 395 29.53 1.87 1.36
CA ALA A 395 30.82 1.36 0.90
C ALA A 395 30.65 0.20 -0.08
N VAL A 396 29.86 -0.83 0.27
CA VAL A 396 29.56 -1.98 -0.59
C VAL A 396 28.89 -1.55 -1.88
N SER A 397 27.89 -0.65 -1.82
CA SER A 397 27.22 -0.11 -3.01
C SER A 397 28.22 0.54 -3.98
N GLY A 398 29.22 1.28 -3.46
CA GLY A 398 30.29 1.88 -4.26
C GLY A 398 31.28 0.89 -4.88
N GLN A 399 31.42 -0.32 -4.34
CA GLN A 399 32.36 -1.33 -4.85
C GLN A 399 31.83 -2.12 -6.05
N LEU A 400 30.51 -2.18 -6.24
CA LEU A 400 29.89 -3.08 -7.22
C LEU A 400 30.23 -2.72 -8.69
N GLY A 401 30.58 -1.46 -8.97
CA GLY A 401 31.12 -0.99 -10.25
C GLY A 401 30.39 -1.50 -11.51
N ASP A 402 31.11 -1.57 -12.63
CA ASP A 402 30.57 -2.01 -13.92
C ASP A 402 30.66 -3.53 -14.14
N ARG A 403 31.21 -4.28 -13.18
CA ARG A 403 31.33 -5.74 -13.31
C ARG A 403 29.94 -6.36 -13.53
N PRO A 404 29.77 -7.22 -14.55
CA PRO A 404 28.50 -7.88 -14.80
C PRO A 404 28.11 -8.83 -13.67
N GLY A 405 26.85 -9.27 -13.68
CA GLY A 405 26.30 -10.29 -12.78
C GLY A 405 25.57 -9.74 -11.56
N ASP A 406 24.66 -10.56 -11.05
CA ASP A 406 23.79 -10.24 -9.91
C ASP A 406 24.54 -10.39 -8.58
N VAL A 407 23.96 -9.87 -7.50
CA VAL A 407 24.46 -10.03 -6.15
C VAL A 407 23.65 -11.11 -5.44
N LEU A 408 24.31 -12.15 -4.90
CA LEU A 408 23.66 -13.09 -3.98
C LEU A 408 23.76 -12.55 -2.55
N ALA A 409 22.63 -12.33 -1.89
CA ALA A 409 22.60 -11.95 -0.47
C ALA A 409 22.55 -13.20 0.43
N LEU A 410 23.46 -13.24 1.40
CA LEU A 410 23.57 -14.28 2.42
C LEU A 410 23.49 -13.66 3.82
N PRO A 411 22.87 -14.32 4.81
CA PRO A 411 22.30 -15.66 4.74
C PRO A 411 21.02 -15.75 3.90
N LEU A 412 20.72 -16.95 3.37
CA LEU A 412 19.52 -17.19 2.56
C LEU A 412 18.26 -17.02 3.41
N SER A 413 17.64 -15.84 3.32
CA SER A 413 16.36 -15.48 3.93
C SER A 413 15.84 -14.19 3.27
N ALA A 414 14.53 -13.99 3.23
CA ALA A 414 13.92 -12.74 2.76
C ALA A 414 13.95 -11.63 3.83
N PHE A 415 13.92 -12.04 5.11
CA PHE A 415 13.86 -11.14 6.25
C PHE A 415 15.19 -11.12 7.02
N ARG A 416 15.46 -9.97 7.62
CA ARG A 416 16.61 -9.64 8.44
C ARG A 416 16.15 -9.11 9.79
N GLY A 417 16.98 -9.31 10.80
CA GLY A 417 16.81 -8.75 12.15
C GLY A 417 18.14 -8.20 12.60
N PHE A 418 18.51 -7.01 12.12
CA PHE A 418 19.81 -6.41 12.40
C PHE A 418 19.82 -5.71 13.76
N ALA A 419 20.88 -5.90 14.54
CA ALA A 419 21.03 -5.21 15.82
C ALA A 419 21.10 -3.68 15.69
N TRP A 420 21.60 -3.13 14.57
CA TRP A 420 21.57 -1.67 14.31
C TRP A 420 20.15 -1.11 14.04
N ASN A 421 19.17 -1.98 13.79
CA ASN A 421 17.74 -1.65 13.72
C ASN A 421 16.95 -2.25 14.90
N ALA A 422 17.62 -2.40 16.06
CA ALA A 422 17.02 -2.95 17.27
C ALA A 422 16.37 -4.33 17.07
N ASP A 423 17.02 -5.17 16.23
CA ASP A 423 16.60 -6.53 15.91
C ASP A 423 15.20 -6.65 15.31
N ARG A 424 14.62 -5.54 14.82
CA ARG A 424 13.32 -5.55 14.18
C ARG A 424 13.37 -6.32 12.87
N THR A 425 12.42 -7.24 12.72
CA THR A 425 12.14 -7.93 11.46
C THR A 425 11.91 -6.91 10.35
N GLN A 426 12.69 -6.99 9.30
CA GLN A 426 12.57 -6.17 8.09
C GLN A 426 12.91 -7.01 6.86
N LEU A 427 12.38 -6.65 5.70
CA LEU A 427 12.86 -7.21 4.45
C LEU A 427 14.36 -6.89 4.29
N ASP A 428 15.10 -7.77 3.63
CA ASP A 428 16.48 -7.49 3.24
C ASP A 428 16.54 -6.15 2.48
N PRO A 429 17.37 -5.18 2.91
CA PRO A 429 17.49 -3.91 2.23
C PRO A 429 18.39 -3.96 0.99
N ALA A 430 19.20 -5.00 0.79
CA ALA A 430 20.11 -5.12 -0.35
C ALA A 430 19.44 -4.92 -1.72
N PRO A 431 18.25 -5.51 -2.03
CA PRO A 431 17.57 -5.28 -3.30
C PRO A 431 17.22 -3.81 -3.58
N ARG A 432 17.11 -2.96 -2.56
CA ARG A 432 16.80 -1.53 -2.70
C ARG A 432 18.03 -0.63 -2.56
N VAL A 433 19.05 -1.05 -1.81
CA VAL A 433 20.27 -0.27 -1.54
C VAL A 433 21.33 -0.44 -2.62
N LEU A 434 21.39 -1.61 -3.27
CA LEU A 434 22.44 -1.92 -4.24
C LEU A 434 22.03 -1.53 -5.68
N PRO A 435 22.98 -1.09 -6.51
CA PRO A 435 22.74 -0.70 -7.91
C PRO A 435 22.65 -1.89 -8.88
N LYS A 436 22.49 -3.12 -8.39
CA LYS A 436 22.42 -4.36 -9.18
C LYS A 436 21.26 -5.23 -8.69
N PRO A 437 20.69 -6.11 -9.54
CA PRO A 437 19.75 -7.12 -9.08
C PRO A 437 20.35 -7.94 -7.95
N VAL A 438 19.52 -8.23 -6.94
CA VAL A 438 19.92 -9.00 -5.77
C VAL A 438 19.07 -10.24 -5.70
N LEU A 439 19.73 -11.40 -5.79
CA LEU A 439 19.12 -12.69 -5.55
C LEU A 439 19.12 -12.95 -4.03
N MET A 440 17.92 -13.16 -3.47
CA MET A 440 17.72 -13.55 -2.08
C MET A 440 16.69 -14.68 -2.02
N ASP A 441 16.75 -15.50 -0.97
CA ASP A 441 15.78 -16.56 -0.75
C ASP A 441 14.44 -15.98 -0.29
N ASP A 442 13.45 -15.99 -1.18
CA ASP A 442 12.11 -15.44 -0.97
C ASP A 442 11.14 -16.41 -0.28
N THR A 443 11.65 -17.53 0.25
CA THR A 443 10.92 -18.41 1.15
C THR A 443 10.43 -17.63 2.38
N LEU A 444 9.14 -17.76 2.71
CA LEU A 444 8.54 -17.10 3.87
C LEU A 444 8.33 -18.10 5.01
N GLN A 445 8.76 -17.71 6.22
CA GLN A 445 8.43 -18.44 7.45
C GLN A 445 7.26 -17.74 8.15
N VAL A 446 6.12 -18.40 8.27
CA VAL A 446 4.92 -17.88 8.94
C VAL A 446 4.58 -18.79 10.12
N GLY A 447 5.05 -18.44 11.31
CA GLY A 447 4.97 -19.34 12.46
C GLY A 447 5.77 -20.62 12.21
N ALA A 448 5.12 -21.78 12.27
CA ALA A 448 5.75 -23.07 11.97
C ALA A 448 5.73 -23.42 10.46
N GLU A 449 4.92 -22.73 9.66
CA GLU A 449 4.75 -23.03 8.23
C GLU A 449 5.83 -22.35 7.40
N ARG A 450 6.37 -23.10 6.43
CA ARG A 450 7.34 -22.62 5.45
C ARG A 450 6.65 -22.54 4.10
N ILE A 451 6.49 -21.33 3.57
CA ILE A 451 5.90 -21.07 2.27
C ILE A 451 7.03 -20.97 1.25
N ALA A 452 6.96 -21.80 0.21
CA ALA A 452 7.98 -21.83 -0.83
C ALA A 452 8.10 -20.47 -1.53
N GLY A 453 9.34 -20.09 -1.81
CA GLY A 453 9.66 -18.96 -2.66
C GLY A 453 9.24 -19.18 -4.11
N GLU A 454 9.18 -18.10 -4.88
CA GLU A 454 8.79 -18.09 -6.28
C GLU A 454 10.00 -18.01 -7.23
N ASP A 455 11.19 -17.66 -6.74
CA ASP A 455 12.40 -17.61 -7.57
C ASP A 455 13.04 -19.01 -7.72
N PRO A 456 13.06 -19.59 -8.94
CA PRO A 456 13.60 -20.93 -9.16
C PRO A 456 15.12 -21.02 -8.95
N ARG A 457 15.86 -19.91 -9.06
CA ARG A 457 17.33 -19.88 -8.96
C ARG A 457 17.81 -20.22 -7.55
N ILE A 458 16.97 -20.07 -6.53
CA ILE A 458 17.32 -20.41 -5.15
C ILE A 458 17.58 -21.91 -4.99
N GLY A 459 16.93 -22.77 -5.78
CA GLY A 459 17.24 -24.20 -5.81
C GLY A 459 18.68 -24.46 -6.25
N ASP A 460 19.12 -23.78 -7.31
CA ASP A 460 20.48 -23.89 -7.86
C ASP A 460 21.51 -23.35 -6.86
N VAL A 461 21.24 -22.22 -6.21
CA VAL A 461 22.11 -21.65 -5.17
C VAL A 461 22.29 -22.62 -4.00
N ARG A 462 21.24 -23.32 -3.56
CA ARG A 462 21.35 -24.32 -2.48
C ARG A 462 22.12 -25.57 -2.88
N ALA A 463 22.07 -25.94 -4.15
CA ALA A 463 22.80 -27.08 -4.69
C ALA A 463 24.28 -26.75 -4.96
N ALA A 464 24.61 -25.47 -5.13
CA ALA A 464 25.95 -25.03 -5.49
C ALA A 464 27.01 -25.45 -4.45
N THR A 465 28.14 -25.95 -4.95
CA THR A 465 29.25 -26.42 -4.10
C THR A 465 30.46 -25.47 -4.08
N SER A 466 30.45 -24.44 -4.92
CA SER A 466 31.52 -23.44 -5.01
C SER A 466 31.03 -22.10 -5.57
N ALA A 467 31.80 -21.03 -5.36
CA ALA A 467 31.50 -19.71 -5.95
C ALA A 467 31.57 -19.70 -7.49
N ARG A 468 32.25 -20.68 -8.09
CA ARG A 468 32.31 -20.83 -9.55
C ARG A 468 30.96 -21.23 -10.13
N GLU A 469 30.27 -22.18 -9.51
CA GLU A 469 28.93 -22.59 -9.95
C GLU A 469 27.93 -21.43 -9.85
N LEU A 470 28.07 -20.58 -8.83
CA LEU A 470 27.29 -19.33 -8.73
C LEU A 470 27.60 -18.36 -9.88
N THR A 471 28.87 -18.28 -10.30
CA THR A 471 29.28 -17.45 -11.46
C THR A 471 28.61 -17.94 -12.74
N ASP A 472 28.58 -19.26 -12.94
CA ASP A 472 27.93 -19.88 -14.10
C ASP A 472 26.41 -19.62 -14.10
N ALA A 473 25.81 -19.47 -12.91
CA ALA A 473 24.41 -19.04 -12.70
C ALA A 473 24.19 -17.51 -12.78
N GLY A 474 25.19 -16.75 -13.22
CA GLY A 474 25.12 -15.30 -13.44
C GLY A 474 25.34 -14.44 -12.20
N ILE A 475 25.81 -15.01 -11.08
CA ILE A 475 26.10 -14.27 -9.85
C ILE A 475 27.54 -13.74 -9.92
N GLY A 476 27.68 -12.42 -9.97
CA GLY A 476 28.99 -11.74 -10.03
C GLY A 476 29.58 -11.42 -8.66
N TRP A 477 28.71 -11.39 -7.64
CA TRP A 477 29.02 -10.91 -6.29
C TRP A 477 28.27 -11.71 -5.24
N ILE A 478 28.89 -11.91 -4.08
CA ILE A 478 28.24 -12.51 -2.91
C ILE A 478 28.35 -11.50 -1.77
N LEU A 479 27.21 -11.04 -1.27
CA LEU A 479 27.11 -10.17 -0.10
C LEU A 479 26.81 -11.03 1.12
N VAL A 480 27.72 -11.06 2.08
CA VAL A 480 27.49 -11.68 3.39
C VAL A 480 27.11 -10.60 4.39
N GLU A 481 25.94 -10.74 4.98
CA GLU A 481 25.36 -9.83 5.96
C GLU A 481 25.50 -10.40 7.37
N HIS A 482 26.14 -9.63 8.25
CA HIS A 482 26.46 -10.01 9.61
C HIS A 482 25.44 -9.46 10.60
N GLY A 483 25.39 -10.04 11.80
CA GLY A 483 24.53 -9.54 12.88
C GLY A 483 23.03 -9.65 12.57
N THR A 484 22.64 -10.62 11.75
CA THR A 484 21.25 -10.98 11.38
C THR A 484 21.08 -12.50 11.43
N PRO A 485 19.87 -13.03 11.72
CA PRO A 485 19.64 -14.48 11.76
C PRO A 485 19.91 -15.16 10.41
N GLY A 486 20.48 -16.37 10.48
CA GLY A 486 20.68 -17.26 9.33
C GLY A 486 22.08 -17.89 9.29
N TYR A 487 22.23 -18.91 8.46
CA TYR A 487 23.50 -19.62 8.27
C TYR A 487 24.10 -19.28 6.89
N VAL A 488 25.40 -19.00 6.88
CA VAL A 488 26.17 -18.77 5.67
C VAL A 488 26.98 -20.03 5.40
N ASP A 489 26.66 -20.74 4.31
CA ASP A 489 27.39 -21.95 3.93
C ASP A 489 28.78 -21.58 3.38
N PRO A 490 29.89 -21.98 4.05
CA PRO A 490 31.23 -21.64 3.58
C PRO A 490 31.55 -22.15 2.17
N ARG A 491 30.85 -23.19 1.69
CA ARG A 491 31.03 -23.72 0.34
C ARG A 491 30.69 -22.68 -0.73
N LEU A 492 29.69 -21.84 -0.50
CA LEU A 492 29.31 -20.78 -1.44
C LEU A 492 30.40 -19.71 -1.58
N LEU A 493 31.29 -19.59 -0.60
CA LEU A 493 32.42 -18.64 -0.60
C LEU A 493 33.70 -19.27 -1.16
N ALA A 494 33.74 -20.59 -1.39
CA ALA A 494 34.93 -21.28 -1.85
C ALA A 494 35.35 -20.77 -3.24
N GLY A 495 36.53 -20.15 -3.32
CA GLY A 495 37.08 -19.56 -4.53
C GLY A 495 36.64 -18.11 -4.80
N ALA A 496 35.81 -17.52 -3.94
CA ALA A 496 35.47 -16.10 -4.01
C ALA A 496 36.56 -15.23 -3.36
N THR A 497 36.77 -14.02 -3.88
CA THR A 497 37.77 -13.08 -3.35
C THR A 497 37.09 -11.98 -2.54
N PRO A 498 37.43 -11.76 -1.25
CA PRO A 498 36.88 -10.65 -0.49
C PRO A 498 37.37 -9.30 -1.06
N VAL A 499 36.43 -8.38 -1.30
CA VAL A 499 36.69 -7.02 -1.84
C VAL A 499 36.39 -5.95 -0.79
N TRP A 500 35.44 -6.21 0.09
CA TRP A 500 35.12 -5.38 1.25
C TRP A 500 34.84 -6.26 2.46
N SER A 501 35.26 -5.82 3.64
CA SER A 501 34.90 -6.45 4.91
C SER A 501 34.79 -5.36 5.98
N GLY A 502 33.59 -5.16 6.48
CA GLY A 502 33.27 -4.28 7.60
C GLY A 502 32.50 -5.03 8.69
N ASP A 503 32.03 -4.28 9.68
CA ASP A 503 31.34 -4.83 10.85
C ASP A 503 30.02 -5.54 10.50
N TRP A 504 29.32 -5.04 9.47
CA TRP A 504 27.99 -5.50 9.10
C TRP A 504 27.95 -6.23 7.77
N LEU A 505 28.86 -5.93 6.84
CA LEU A 505 28.85 -6.51 5.50
C LEU A 505 30.23 -7.01 5.08
N THR A 506 30.26 -8.14 4.37
CA THR A 506 31.45 -8.57 3.63
C THR A 506 31.05 -8.89 2.20
N LEU A 507 31.68 -8.20 1.25
CA LEU A 507 31.43 -8.37 -0.17
C LEU A 507 32.53 -9.23 -0.79
N TYR A 508 32.14 -10.31 -1.44
CA TYR A 508 33.02 -11.18 -2.20
C TYR A 508 32.75 -11.04 -3.70
N ARG A 509 33.83 -11.09 -4.48
CA ARG A 509 33.80 -11.23 -5.93
C ARG A 509 33.88 -12.70 -6.30
N THR A 510 32.95 -13.18 -7.12
CA THR A 510 32.99 -14.55 -7.64
C THR A 510 34.10 -14.72 -8.69
N PRO A 511 34.67 -15.92 -8.88
CA PRO A 511 35.78 -16.14 -9.82
C PRO A 511 35.31 -16.14 -11.29
N GLY A 512 36.04 -15.49 -12.20
CA GLY A 512 35.73 -15.48 -13.64
C GLY A 512 34.81 -14.34 -14.08
N GLU A 513 34.12 -14.50 -15.20
CA GLU A 513 33.10 -13.56 -15.70
C GLU A 513 31.71 -14.22 -15.65
N PRO A 514 30.73 -13.62 -14.95
CA PRO A 514 29.39 -14.18 -14.86
C PRO A 514 28.61 -14.06 -16.17
N ALA A 515 27.81 -15.07 -16.48
CA ALA A 515 26.88 -15.03 -17.60
C ALA A 515 25.75 -14.03 -17.33
N VAL A 516 25.51 -13.10 -18.25
CA VAL A 516 24.43 -12.11 -18.14
C VAL A 516 23.30 -12.45 -19.10
N LYS A 517 22.10 -12.61 -18.56
CA LYS A 517 20.89 -12.77 -19.37
C LYS A 517 20.44 -11.40 -19.88
N ALA A 518 20.27 -11.27 -21.20
CA ALA A 518 19.73 -10.05 -21.78
C ALA A 518 18.26 -9.87 -21.39
N VAL A 519 17.92 -8.70 -20.86
CA VAL A 519 16.55 -8.34 -20.47
C VAL A 519 15.95 -7.39 -21.52
N SER A 520 14.73 -7.67 -21.98
CA SER A 520 13.99 -6.78 -22.88
C SER A 520 13.25 -5.70 -22.10
N TRP A 521 13.75 -4.47 -22.17
CA TRP A 521 13.18 -3.32 -21.45
C TRP A 521 11.98 -2.69 -22.15
N THR A 522 11.86 -2.89 -23.46
CA THR A 522 10.91 -2.16 -24.31
C THR A 522 9.46 -2.23 -23.83
N PRO A 523 8.88 -3.39 -23.48
CA PRO A 523 7.49 -3.47 -23.05
C PRO A 523 7.23 -2.73 -21.74
N ALA A 524 8.15 -2.86 -20.78
CA ALA A 524 8.03 -2.20 -19.48
C ALA A 524 8.18 -0.67 -19.60
N LEU A 525 9.11 -0.18 -20.42
CA LEU A 525 9.28 1.25 -20.68
C LEU A 525 8.05 1.85 -21.37
N LEU A 526 7.47 1.15 -22.36
CA LEU A 526 6.24 1.59 -23.02
C LEU A 526 5.06 1.62 -22.05
N ALA A 527 4.87 0.57 -21.25
CA ALA A 527 3.80 0.49 -20.26
C ALA A 527 3.85 1.64 -19.25
N ASN A 528 5.04 1.90 -18.70
CA ASN A 528 5.29 3.02 -17.79
C ASN A 528 5.11 4.38 -18.49
N GLY A 529 5.64 4.53 -19.70
CA GLY A 529 5.54 5.76 -20.48
C GLY A 529 4.10 6.15 -20.82
N VAL A 530 3.25 5.19 -21.19
CA VAL A 530 1.82 5.43 -21.49
C VAL A 530 1.07 5.85 -20.21
N ALA A 531 1.26 5.15 -19.10
CA ALA A 531 0.64 5.50 -17.82
C ALA A 531 1.06 6.90 -17.34
N LEU A 532 2.36 7.22 -17.40
CA LEU A 532 2.90 8.52 -17.03
C LEU A 532 2.40 9.64 -17.95
N THR A 533 2.32 9.38 -19.26
CA THR A 533 1.79 10.35 -20.23
C THR A 533 0.34 10.71 -19.91
N LEU A 534 -0.50 9.70 -19.61
CA LEU A 534 -1.89 9.94 -19.20
C LEU A 534 -1.97 10.81 -17.94
N LEU A 535 -1.10 10.56 -16.96
CA LEU A 535 -1.02 11.36 -15.74
C LEU A 535 -0.58 12.80 -16.02
N CYS A 536 0.47 13.01 -16.82
CA CYS A 536 0.95 14.33 -17.21
C CYS A 536 -0.12 15.13 -17.96
N VAL A 537 -0.82 14.50 -18.92
CA VAL A 537 -1.94 15.12 -19.64
C VAL A 537 -3.06 15.52 -18.67
N ALA A 538 -3.41 14.65 -17.71
CA ALA A 538 -4.42 14.97 -16.71
C ALA A 538 -4.03 16.17 -15.84
N VAL A 539 -2.77 16.26 -15.40
CA VAL A 539 -2.25 17.41 -14.65
C VAL A 539 -2.30 18.69 -15.49
N LEU A 540 -1.85 18.64 -16.75
CA LEU A 540 -1.89 19.78 -17.67
C LEU A 540 -3.34 20.27 -17.90
N CYS A 541 -4.29 19.36 -18.11
CA CYS A 541 -5.71 19.71 -18.24
C CYS A 541 -6.29 20.38 -16.99
N ARG A 542 -5.71 20.15 -15.81
CA ARG A 542 -6.14 20.82 -14.56
C ARG A 542 -5.50 22.19 -14.36
N MET A 543 -4.29 22.39 -14.89
CA MET A 543 -3.57 23.66 -14.81
C MET A 543 -4.04 24.67 -15.85
N LEU A 544 -4.43 24.20 -17.05
CA LEU A 544 -4.94 25.07 -18.10
C LEU A 544 -6.36 25.53 -17.75
N PRO A 545 -6.63 26.85 -17.69
CA PRO A 545 -7.99 27.34 -17.56
C PRO A 545 -8.76 26.90 -18.80
N MET A 546 -9.72 25.99 -18.64
CA MET A 546 -10.66 25.66 -19.70
C MET A 546 -11.48 26.91 -19.98
N ARG A 547 -10.95 27.80 -20.84
CA ARG A 547 -11.77 28.80 -21.51
C ARG A 547 -12.83 28.01 -22.24
N THR A 548 -14.06 28.13 -21.76
CA THR A 548 -15.24 27.73 -22.49
C THR A 548 -15.13 28.33 -23.89
N LEU A 549 -14.74 27.52 -24.86
CA LEU A 549 -15.03 27.79 -26.27
C LEU A 549 -16.55 27.71 -26.38
N GLY A 550 -17.21 28.78 -25.94
CA GLY A 550 -18.61 29.00 -26.22
C GLY A 550 -18.74 28.91 -27.73
N ARG A 551 -19.65 28.05 -28.19
CA ARG A 551 -20.19 28.12 -29.55
C ARG A 551 -20.82 29.50 -29.69
N GLY A 552 -20.02 30.50 -30.04
CA GLY A 552 -20.50 31.74 -30.62
C GLY A 552 -21.12 31.37 -31.94
N GLY A 553 -22.44 31.14 -31.92
CA GLY A 553 -23.21 31.05 -33.15
C GLY A 553 -23.05 32.36 -33.88
N ILE A 554 -22.28 32.32 -34.97
CA ILE A 554 -22.29 33.37 -35.99
C ILE A 554 -23.65 33.23 -36.67
N LEU A 555 -24.66 33.89 -36.12
CA LEU A 555 -25.88 34.21 -36.86
C LEU A 555 -25.50 35.36 -37.82
N PRO A 556 -25.68 35.19 -39.14
CA PRO A 556 -25.47 36.31 -40.05
C PRO A 556 -26.54 37.39 -39.79
N PRO A 557 -26.23 38.67 -40.02
CA PRO A 557 -27.18 39.75 -39.81
C PRO A 557 -28.39 39.56 -40.74
N ARG A 558 -29.60 39.61 -40.17
CA ARG A 558 -30.82 39.79 -40.96
C ARG A 558 -30.72 41.15 -41.65
N LYS A 559 -30.79 41.15 -42.98
CA LYS A 559 -31.10 42.37 -43.75
C LYS A 559 -32.57 42.73 -43.47
N GLU A 560 -32.78 44.03 -43.28
CA GLU A 560 -34.07 44.70 -43.10
C GLU A 560 -35.04 44.43 -44.24
#